data_AF-A0A520TWL2-F1
#
_entry.id   AF-A0A520TWL2-F1
#
_cell.length_a   1.000
_cell.length_b   1.000
_cell.length_c   1.000
_cell.angle_alpha   90.00
_cell.angle_beta   90.00
_cell.angle_gamma   90.00
#
_symmetry.space_group_name_H-M   'P 1'
#
loop_
_entity.id
_entity.type
_entity.pdbx_description
1 polymer ?
#
loop_
_entity_poly.entity_id
_entity_poly.type
_entity_poly.pdbx_seq_one_letter_code
_entity_poly.pdbx_strand_id
1 'polypeptide(L)'
;MSSTSIEKLLEIMRQLRDPEQGCEWDKQQTFKSLIPYLKEESAEVVEAIEKEDYDNLKEELGDLLLQIVFHSQIAKEKKLFSFEEVVEELSNKLVRRHPYVFDSRKKHTAEEQAQMWKKIKSEEKK
;
A
#
# COMPACT_ATOMS: atom_id res chain seq x y z
N MET A 1 9.11 -18.98 -15.52
CA MET A 1 9.48 -17.65 -15.01
C MET A 1 9.47 -17.74 -13.49
N SER A 2 10.49 -17.22 -12.80
CA SER A 2 10.48 -17.18 -11.34
C SER A 2 9.41 -16.20 -10.89
N SER A 3 8.51 -16.64 -10.00
CA SER A 3 7.53 -15.75 -9.41
C SER A 3 8.21 -14.72 -8.51
N THR A 4 7.77 -13.47 -8.56
CA THR A 4 8.30 -12.40 -7.69
C THR A 4 7.84 -12.59 -6.24
N SER A 5 8.53 -11.97 -5.27
CA SER A 5 8.13 -12.06 -3.85
C SER A 5 6.71 -11.52 -3.61
N ILE A 6 6.30 -10.50 -4.36
CA ILE A 6 4.96 -9.93 -4.30
C ILE A 6 3.92 -10.87 -4.91
N GLU A 7 4.18 -11.46 -6.08
CA GLU A 7 3.26 -12.45 -6.66
C GLU A 7 3.02 -13.63 -5.70
N LYS A 8 4.07 -14.09 -5.02
CA LYS A 8 3.94 -15.13 -3.99
C LYS A 8 3.01 -14.69 -2.85
N LEU A 9 3.13 -13.45 -2.37
CA LEU A 9 2.26 -12.90 -1.32
C LEU A 9 0.79 -12.82 -1.78
N LEU A 10 0.55 -12.30 -2.99
CA LEU A 10 -0.79 -12.22 -3.56
C LEU A 10 -1.41 -13.61 -3.75
N GLU A 11 -0.61 -14.59 -4.15
CA GLU A 11 -1.05 -15.97 -4.28
C GLU A 11 -1.41 -16.60 -2.92
N ILE A 12 -0.61 -16.35 -1.89
CA ILE A 12 -0.92 -16.80 -0.52
C ILE A 12 -2.27 -16.22 -0.07
N MET A 13 -2.48 -14.90 -0.22
CA MET A 13 -3.74 -14.28 0.16
C MET A 13 -4.93 -14.83 -0.64
N ARG A 14 -4.75 -15.09 -1.94
CA ARG A 14 -5.77 -15.72 -2.78
C ARG A 14 -6.15 -17.11 -2.24
N GLN A 15 -5.17 -17.92 -1.83
CA GLN A 15 -5.41 -19.24 -1.25
C GLN A 15 -6.09 -19.15 0.11
N LEU A 16 -5.64 -18.24 0.99
CA LEU A 16 -6.25 -18.03 2.32
C LEU A 16 -7.73 -17.64 2.20
N ARG A 17 -8.09 -16.87 1.18
CA ARG A 17 -9.46 -16.43 0.93
C ARG A 17 -10.22 -17.24 -0.12
N ASP A 18 -9.67 -18.39 -0.55
CA ASP A 18 -10.36 -19.26 -1.49
C ASP A 18 -11.72 -19.71 -0.91
N PRO A 19 -12.85 -19.59 -1.65
CA PRO A 19 -14.17 -19.87 -1.09
C PRO A 19 -14.36 -21.29 -0.55
N GLU A 20 -13.67 -22.27 -1.14
CA GLU A 20 -13.85 -23.69 -0.83
C GLU A 20 -12.79 -24.19 0.16
N GLN A 21 -11.53 -23.83 -0.07
CA GLN A 21 -10.38 -24.39 0.65
C GLN A 21 -9.68 -23.37 1.57
N GLY A 22 -10.09 -22.10 1.53
CA GLY A 22 -9.50 -21.04 2.32
C GLY A 22 -9.83 -21.14 3.81
N CYS A 23 -9.08 -20.36 4.59
CA CYS A 23 -9.24 -20.23 6.04
C CYS A 23 -10.58 -19.58 6.40
N GLU A 24 -11.34 -20.18 7.31
CA GLU A 24 -12.67 -19.69 7.72
C GLU A 24 -12.65 -18.26 8.25
N TRP A 25 -11.64 -17.92 9.05
CA TRP A 25 -11.51 -16.58 9.60
C TRP A 25 -11.25 -15.56 8.49
N ASP A 26 -10.33 -15.88 7.56
CA ASP A 26 -9.99 -15.00 6.45
C ASP A 26 -11.21 -14.77 5.57
N LYS A 27 -11.87 -15.83 5.10
CA LYS A 27 -13.04 -15.75 4.21
C LYS A 27 -14.15 -14.83 4.73
N GLN A 28 -14.39 -14.83 6.04
CA GLN A 28 -15.43 -14.03 6.68
C GLN A 28 -15.10 -12.54 6.80
N GLN A 29 -13.85 -12.14 6.60
CA GLN A 29 -13.45 -10.74 6.70
C GLN A 29 -14.06 -9.87 5.61
N THR A 30 -14.32 -8.62 5.98
CA THR A 30 -14.86 -7.55 5.14
C THR A 30 -13.98 -6.31 5.28
N PHE A 31 -14.16 -5.34 4.39
CA PHE A 31 -13.50 -4.02 4.55
C PHE A 31 -13.70 -3.42 5.95
N LYS A 32 -14.88 -3.62 6.56
CA LYS A 32 -15.21 -3.04 7.86
C LYS A 32 -14.62 -3.82 9.02
N SER A 33 -14.60 -5.15 8.95
CA SER A 33 -14.06 -5.97 10.05
C SER A 33 -12.54 -5.86 10.16
N LEU A 34 -11.86 -5.45 9.09
CA LEU A 34 -10.40 -5.24 9.07
C LEU A 34 -9.94 -3.87 9.57
N ILE A 35 -10.86 -2.91 9.79
CA ILE A 35 -10.51 -1.55 10.25
C ILE A 35 -9.71 -1.54 11.57
N PRO A 36 -10.06 -2.34 12.60
CA PRO A 36 -9.29 -2.37 13.84
C PRO A 36 -7.83 -2.76 13.61
N TYR A 37 -7.60 -3.85 12.88
CA TYR A 37 -6.26 -4.34 12.54
C TYR A 37 -5.46 -3.28 11.77
N LEU A 38 -6.03 -2.68 10.71
CA LEU A 38 -5.35 -1.61 9.97
C LEU A 38 -4.90 -0.44 10.87
N LYS A 39 -5.68 -0.11 11.90
CA LYS A 39 -5.31 0.95 12.86
C LYS A 39 -4.21 0.50 13.82
N GLU A 40 -4.27 -0.75 14.27
CA GLU A 40 -3.29 -1.39 15.15
C GLU A 40 -1.92 -1.46 14.47
N GLU A 41 -1.83 -2.08 13.29
CA GLU A 41 -0.56 -2.19 12.54
C GLU A 41 0.03 -0.81 12.21
N SER A 42 -0.83 0.18 11.91
CA SER A 42 -0.36 1.55 11.67
C SER A 42 0.24 2.19 12.93
N ALA A 43 -0.31 1.87 14.11
CA ALA A 43 0.21 2.35 15.38
C ALA A 43 1.50 1.63 15.77
N GLU A 44 1.60 0.32 15.51
CA GLU A 44 2.80 -0.48 15.79
C GLU A 44 3.98 -0.06 14.90
N VAL A 45 3.75 0.26 13.62
CA VAL A 45 4.76 0.89 12.76
C VAL A 45 5.26 2.22 13.36
N VAL A 46 4.36 3.06 13.88
CA VAL A 46 4.74 4.32 14.53
C VAL A 46 5.58 4.06 15.77
N GLU A 47 5.15 3.14 16.63
CA GLU A 47 5.85 2.77 17.85
C GLU A 47 7.25 2.21 17.57
N ALA A 48 7.40 1.35 16.56
CA ALA A 48 8.69 0.82 16.14
C ALA A 48 9.65 1.91 15.66
N ILE A 49 9.14 2.92 14.93
CA ILE A 49 9.94 4.10 14.52
C ILE A 49 10.35 4.93 15.73
N GLU A 50 9.43 5.23 16.64
CA GLU A 50 9.70 6.04 17.83
C GLU A 50 10.73 5.41 18.77
N LYS A 51 10.77 4.08 18.82
CA LYS A 51 11.72 3.30 19.61
C LYS A 51 13.04 2.99 18.90
N GLU A 52 13.17 3.37 17.63
CA GLU A 52 14.28 2.95 16.77
C GLU A 52 14.46 1.42 16.71
N ASP A 53 13.38 0.66 16.87
CA ASP A 53 13.37 -0.79 16.82
C ASP A 53 13.23 -1.26 15.37
N TYR A 54 14.35 -1.29 14.65
CA TYR A 54 14.36 -1.60 13.22
C TYR A 54 14.06 -3.07 12.90
N ASP A 55 14.30 -3.98 13.85
CA ASP A 55 13.94 -5.37 13.68
C ASP A 55 12.42 -5.52 13.73
N ASN A 56 11.77 -4.89 14.71
CA ASN A 56 10.31 -4.85 14.80
C ASN A 56 9.71 -4.08 13.62
N LEU A 57 10.29 -2.94 13.24
CA LEU A 57 9.78 -2.11 12.12
C LEU A 57 9.59 -2.92 10.83
N LYS A 58 10.49 -3.87 10.55
CA LYS A 58 10.38 -4.73 9.36
C LYS A 58 9.16 -5.67 9.43
N GLU A 59 8.85 -6.17 10.61
CA GLU A 59 7.67 -7.01 10.88
C GLU A 59 6.39 -6.19 10.70
N GLU A 60 6.29 -5.04 11.39
CA GLU A 60 5.10 -4.18 11.35
C GLU A 60 4.82 -3.59 9.96
N LEU A 61 5.86 -3.27 9.18
CA LEU A 61 5.68 -2.87 7.77
C LEU A 61 5.13 -4.01 6.92
N GLY A 62 5.46 -5.26 7.26
CA GLY A 62 4.90 -6.46 6.64
C GLY A 62 3.43 -6.63 6.98
N ASP A 63 3.05 -6.43 8.24
CA ASP A 63 1.65 -6.57 8.68
C ASP A 63 0.77 -5.42 8.19
N LEU A 64 1.31 -4.20 8.11
CA LEU A 64 0.64 -3.10 7.42
C LEU A 64 0.44 -3.40 5.92
N LEU A 65 1.44 -4.00 5.25
CA LEU A 65 1.32 -4.44 3.86
C LEU A 65 0.29 -5.55 3.69
N LEU A 66 0.20 -6.48 4.65
CA LEU A 66 -0.82 -7.52 4.69
C LEU A 66 -2.21 -6.90 4.60
N GLN A 67 -2.51 -5.83 5.34
CA GLN A 67 -3.80 -5.15 5.28
C GLN A 67 -4.12 -4.59 3.88
N ILE A 68 -3.13 -4.02 3.18
CA ILE A 68 -3.30 -3.53 1.80
C ILE A 68 -3.63 -4.68 0.84
N VAL A 69 -2.90 -5.79 0.95
CA VAL A 69 -3.12 -6.99 0.13
C VAL A 69 -4.49 -7.61 0.41
N PHE A 70 -4.88 -7.69 1.69
CA PHE A 70 -6.15 -8.24 2.13
C PHE A 70 -7.33 -7.42 1.58
N HIS A 71 -7.29 -6.10 1.73
CA HIS A 71 -8.31 -5.22 1.17
C HIS A 71 -8.38 -5.29 -0.36
N SER A 72 -7.23 -5.36 -1.03
CA SER A 72 -7.16 -5.50 -2.49
C SER A 72 -7.77 -6.83 -2.97
N GLN A 73 -7.56 -7.92 -2.22
CA GLN A 73 -8.15 -9.22 -2.53
C GLN A 73 -9.68 -9.19 -2.35
N ILE A 74 -10.20 -8.60 -1.27
CA ILE A 74 -11.65 -8.40 -1.08
C ILE A 74 -12.24 -7.53 -2.22
N ALA A 75 -11.54 -6.47 -2.63
CA ALA A 75 -11.97 -5.62 -3.73
C ALA A 75 -12.04 -6.37 -5.05
N LYS A 76 -11.05 -7.22 -5.32
CA LYS A 76 -10.98 -8.08 -6.51
C LYS A 76 -12.13 -9.09 -6.54
N GLU A 77 -12.41 -9.76 -5.42
CA GLU A 77 -13.56 -10.67 -5.27
C GLU A 77 -14.89 -9.96 -5.56
N LYS A 78 -15.00 -8.69 -5.19
CA LYS A 78 -16.17 -7.83 -5.43
C LYS A 78 -16.17 -7.15 -6.81
N LYS A 79 -15.17 -7.40 -7.65
CA LYS A 79 -14.99 -6.76 -8.98
C LYS A 79 -14.95 -5.23 -8.91
N LEU A 80 -14.34 -4.68 -7.85
CA LEU A 80 -14.20 -3.23 -7.65
C LEU A 80 -12.88 -2.70 -8.22
N PHE A 81 -11.76 -3.28 -7.79
CA PHE A 81 -10.41 -2.99 -8.24
C PHE A 81 -9.46 -4.12 -7.77
N SER A 82 -8.25 -4.14 -8.31
CA SER A 82 -7.18 -5.08 -8.03
C SER A 82 -6.00 -4.44 -7.30
N PHE A 83 -5.08 -5.27 -6.78
CA PHE A 83 -3.83 -4.78 -6.19
C PHE A 83 -2.98 -4.04 -7.24
N GLU A 84 -2.97 -4.54 -8.47
CA GLU A 84 -2.26 -3.93 -9.59
C GLU A 84 -2.78 -2.51 -9.88
N GLU A 85 -4.10 -2.31 -9.87
CA GLU A 85 -4.71 -0.99 -10.04
C GLU A 85 -4.35 -0.04 -8.88
N VAL A 86 -4.29 -0.53 -7.64
CA VAL A 86 -3.84 0.27 -6.48
C VAL A 86 -2.39 0.76 -6.66
N VAL A 87 -1.51 -0.15 -7.09
CA VAL A 87 -0.09 0.16 -7.33
C VAL A 87 0.06 1.12 -8.52
N GLU A 88 -0.70 0.92 -9.59
CA GLU A 88 -0.68 1.79 -10.76
C GLU A 88 -1.16 3.21 -10.42
N GLU A 89 -2.26 3.34 -9.68
CA GLU A 89 -2.77 4.64 -9.23
C GLU A 89 -1.74 5.37 -8.36
N LEU A 90 -1.10 4.66 -7.42
CA LEU A 90 -0.04 5.22 -6.59
C LEU A 90 1.16 5.65 -7.42
N SER A 91 1.64 4.78 -8.31
CA SER A 91 2.78 5.03 -9.20
C SER A 91 2.57 6.27 -10.05
N ASN A 92 1.44 6.35 -10.75
CA ASN A 92 1.08 7.48 -11.60
C ASN A 92 0.99 8.79 -10.79
N LYS A 93 0.40 8.74 -9.59
CA LYS A 93 0.34 9.88 -8.68
C LYS A 93 1.74 10.34 -8.24
N LEU A 94 2.65 9.41 -7.95
CA LEU A 94 4.02 9.74 -7.52
C LEU A 94 4.82 10.36 -8.67
N VAL A 95 4.76 9.80 -9.87
CA VAL A 95 5.43 10.37 -11.06
C VAL A 95 4.93 11.79 -11.33
N ARG A 96 3.60 11.98 -11.33
CA ARG A 96 2.98 13.29 -11.58
C ARG A 96 3.35 14.34 -10.52
N ARG A 97 3.46 13.95 -9.24
CA ARG A 97 3.80 14.88 -8.14
C ARG A 97 5.29 15.18 -8.01
N HIS A 98 6.16 14.47 -8.74
CA HIS A 98 7.61 14.67 -8.71
C HIS A 98 8.18 14.86 -10.12
N PRO A 99 7.69 15.85 -10.91
CA PRO A 99 8.18 16.06 -12.28
C PRO A 99 9.67 16.44 -12.30
N TYR A 100 10.19 17.01 -11.22
CA TYR A 100 11.62 17.30 -11.05
C TYR A 100 12.51 16.06 -10.96
N VAL A 101 11.94 14.89 -10.63
CA VAL A 101 12.65 13.61 -10.67
C VAL A 101 12.48 12.92 -12.01
N PHE A 102 11.25 12.90 -12.55
CA PHE A 102 10.89 12.03 -13.69
C PHE A 102 10.83 12.72 -15.06
N ASP A 103 10.84 14.06 -15.12
CA ASP A 103 10.67 14.81 -16.38
C ASP A 103 11.53 16.10 -16.45
N SER A 104 12.29 16.42 -15.40
CA SER A 104 13.10 17.65 -15.41
C SER A 104 14.51 17.42 -15.95
N ARG A 105 14.84 18.25 -16.94
CA ARG A 105 16.20 18.41 -17.46
C ARG A 105 17.06 19.36 -16.60
N LYS A 106 16.47 19.99 -15.57
CA LYS A 106 17.12 20.98 -14.69
C LYS A 106 17.12 20.48 -13.24
N LYS A 107 18.23 20.70 -12.53
CA LYS A 107 18.28 20.47 -11.08
C LYS A 107 17.48 21.56 -10.34
N HIS A 108 16.70 21.15 -9.36
CA HIS A 108 15.89 22.02 -8.49
C HIS A 108 16.37 21.90 -7.04
N THR A 109 16.31 22.98 -6.27
CA THR A 109 16.59 22.94 -4.82
C THR A 109 15.45 22.26 -4.06
N ALA A 110 15.69 21.87 -2.80
CA ALA A 110 14.66 21.26 -1.96
C ALA A 110 13.46 22.20 -1.76
N GLU A 111 13.70 23.50 -1.58
CA GLU A 111 12.64 24.51 -1.45
C GLU A 111 11.79 24.62 -2.73
N GLU A 112 12.43 24.65 -3.90
CA GLU A 112 11.72 24.69 -5.19
C GLU A 112 10.86 23.43 -5.39
N GLN A 113 11.42 22.25 -5.10
CA GLN A 113 10.71 20.98 -5.19
C GLN A 113 9.49 20.93 -4.25
N ALA A 114 9.64 21.41 -3.02
CA ALA A 114 8.56 21.46 -2.04
C ALA A 114 7.43 22.43 -2.45
N GLN A 115 7.77 23.59 -3.02
CA GLN A 115 6.80 24.54 -3.56
C GLN A 115 6.01 23.95 -4.73
N MET A 116 6.71 23.30 -5.68
CA MET A 116 6.09 22.63 -6.82
C MET A 116 5.15 21.51 -6.37
N TRP A 117 5.59 20.64 -5.45
CA TRP A 117 4.77 19.56 -4.92
C TRP A 117 3.50 20.07 -4.24
N LYS A 118 3.59 21.13 -3.42
CA LYS A 118 2.43 21.77 -2.78
C LYS A 118 1.44 22.33 -3.81
N LYS A 119 1.94 22.94 -4.90
CA LYS A 119 1.12 23.45 -5.99
C LYS A 119 0.38 22.33 -6.73
N ILE A 120 1.08 21.27 -7.15
CA ILE A 120 0.46 20.13 -7.84
C ILE A 120 -0.61 19.48 -6.95
N LYS A 121 -0.32 19.30 -5.66
CA LYS A 121 -1.27 18.71 -4.71
C LYS A 121 -2.53 19.57 -4.49
N SER A 122 -2.44 20.90 -4.62
CA SER A 122 -3.61 21.78 -4.47
C SER A 122 -4.48 21.81 -5.72
N GLU A 123 -3.89 21.64 -6.91
CA GLU A 123 -4.59 21.53 -8.19
C GLU A 123 -5.40 20.23 -8.28
N GLU A 124 -4.92 19.12 -7.73
CA GLU A 124 -5.61 17.82 -7.72
C GLU A 124 -6.77 17.71 -6.71
N LYS A 125 -6.84 18.61 -5.72
CA LYS A 125 -7.87 18.60 -4.66
C LYS A 125 -9.10 19.45 -5.03
N LYS A 126 -9.10 20.08 -6.20
CA LYS A 126 -10.24 20.82 -6.76
C LYS A 126 -11.02 19.92 -7.69
#